data_AF-A0A2J7ZXB1-F1
#
_entry.id   AF-A0A2J7ZXB1-F1
#
_cell.length_a   1.000
_cell.length_b   1.000
_cell.length_c   1.000
_cell.angle_alpha   90.00
_cell.angle_beta   90.00
_cell.angle_gamma   90.00
#
_symmetry.space_group_name_H-M   'P 1'
#
loop_
_entity.id
_entity.type
_entity.pdbx_description
1 polymer ?
#
loop_
_entity_poly.entity_id
_entity_poly.type
_entity_poly.pdbx_seq_one_letter_code
_entity_poly.pdbx_strand_id
1 'polypeptide(L)'
;MNTQQLRGVRAPASCSRRALVVRNIAEATRPAVVTNGRPRDLPSRPRRNRRSETFRAAVRENIVSPANFILPIFVHEDSAGNVPITSMPGINRLSYGKNVIDHVAEARSYGVNSVVVFPKAAAERGWMNEKEAVLEAMTCFRRAGADIILTYYSIQASKWLAGEK
;
A
#
# COMPACT_ATOMS: atom_id res chain seq x y z
N MET A 1 65.25 -2.46 23.83
CA MET A 1 64.66 -1.11 23.73
C MET A 1 63.33 -1.22 23.00
N ASN A 2 62.28 -0.63 23.59
CA ASN A 2 60.89 -0.38 23.14
C ASN A 2 60.01 -1.59 22.74
N THR A 3 58.96 -2.04 23.46
CA THR A 3 57.73 -1.45 24.08
C THR A 3 56.66 -0.90 23.12
N GLN A 4 55.61 -1.71 22.88
CA GLN A 4 54.17 -1.44 23.09
C GLN A 4 53.35 -2.52 22.35
N GLN A 5 53.07 -3.68 22.97
CA GLN A 5 51.88 -4.01 23.77
C GLN A 5 50.53 -4.02 23.02
N LEU A 6 50.26 -5.18 22.42
CA LEU A 6 48.93 -5.75 22.22
C LEU A 6 48.50 -6.44 23.53
N ARG A 7 47.33 -6.10 24.08
CA ARG A 7 46.55 -6.87 25.07
C ARG A 7 45.08 -6.50 24.83
N GLY A 8 44.09 -7.38 24.83
CA GLY A 8 43.95 -8.73 25.35
C GLY A 8 42.48 -8.86 25.77
N VAL A 9 41.77 -9.82 25.19
CA VAL A 9 40.36 -10.12 25.44
C VAL A 9 40.18 -10.73 26.85
N ARG A 10 39.17 -10.29 27.61
CA ARG A 10 38.44 -11.14 28.59
C ARG A 10 37.15 -10.49 29.11
N ALA A 11 36.02 -11.19 28.90
CA ALA A 11 34.87 -11.25 29.81
C ALA A 11 35.04 -12.54 30.68
N PRO A 12 34.28 -12.84 31.77
CA PRO A 12 32.96 -12.31 32.14
C PRO A 12 32.68 -12.13 33.67
N ALA A 13 31.42 -11.79 33.96
CA ALA A 13 30.62 -12.11 35.17
C ALA A 13 30.86 -11.33 36.48
N SER A 14 29.95 -10.39 36.75
CA SER A 14 29.09 -10.47 37.94
C SER A 14 27.87 -9.57 37.80
N CYS A 15 26.72 -10.21 37.66
CA CYS A 15 25.41 -9.63 37.86
C CYS A 15 25.35 -8.96 39.25
N SER A 16 25.22 -7.64 39.30
CA SER A 16 24.66 -6.96 40.46
C SER A 16 23.58 -6.02 39.94
N ARG A 17 22.32 -6.39 40.17
CA ARG A 17 21.17 -5.50 40.07
C ARG A 17 21.45 -4.29 40.97
N ARG A 18 21.87 -3.18 40.37
CA ARG A 18 21.70 -1.87 40.98
C ARG A 18 20.88 -1.06 40.02
N ALA A 19 19.62 -0.86 40.41
CA ALA A 19 18.74 0.13 39.83
C ALA A 19 19.54 1.40 39.56
N LEU A 20 19.72 1.73 38.28
CA LEU A 20 20.22 3.05 37.92
C LEU A 20 19.06 4.00 38.23
N VAL A 21 19.07 4.50 39.46
CA VAL A 21 18.32 5.67 39.89
C VAL A 21 18.46 6.69 38.76
N VAL A 22 17.33 7.08 38.17
CA VAL A 22 17.23 8.26 37.31
C VAL A 22 17.60 9.44 38.20
N ARG A 23 18.90 9.71 38.31
CA ARG A 23 19.38 10.96 38.86
C ARG A 23 19.03 11.99 37.81
N ASN A 24 18.15 12.90 38.21
CA ASN A 24 17.88 14.15 37.52
C ASN A 24 19.18 14.64 36.86
N ILE A 25 19.24 14.51 35.53
CA ILE A 25 20.12 15.35 34.74
C ILE A 25 19.46 16.72 34.84
N ALA A 26 19.82 17.42 35.90
CA ALA A 26 19.64 18.84 36.03
C ALA A 26 20.17 19.45 34.74
N GLU A 27 19.22 19.93 33.92
CA GLU A 27 19.35 21.12 33.11
C GLU A 27 20.77 21.36 32.59
N ALA A 28 21.24 20.45 31.73
CA ALA A 28 22.24 20.81 30.75
C ALA A 28 21.61 21.95 29.96
N THR A 29 22.03 23.17 30.28
CA THR A 29 21.64 24.41 29.63
C THR A 29 21.73 24.19 28.13
N ARG A 30 20.58 23.92 27.50
CA ARG A 30 20.43 24.10 26.07
C ARG A 30 20.95 25.52 25.84
N PRO A 31 21.99 25.74 25.04
CA PRO A 31 22.31 27.12 24.69
C PRO A 31 21.02 27.66 24.11
N ALA A 32 20.47 28.69 24.77
CA ALA A 32 19.29 29.36 24.29
C ALA A 32 19.68 29.86 22.90
N VAL A 33 19.25 29.15 21.86
CA VAL A 33 19.35 29.63 20.50
C VAL A 33 18.37 30.78 20.47
N VAL A 34 18.87 31.98 20.72
CA VAL A 34 18.16 33.22 20.51
C VAL A 34 17.90 33.31 19.01
N THR A 35 16.76 32.78 18.56
CA THR A 35 16.21 33.14 17.27
C THR A 35 15.43 34.42 17.47
N ASN A 36 16.11 35.57 17.34
CA ASN A 36 15.41 36.81 17.02
C ASN A 36 14.56 36.51 15.78
N GLY A 37 13.23 36.57 15.93
CA GLY A 37 12.24 36.02 15.00
C GLY A 37 12.15 36.72 13.64
N ARG A 38 13.22 36.66 12.84
CA ARG A 38 13.18 36.92 11.39
C ARG A 38 13.62 35.63 10.70
N PRO A 39 12.90 35.15 9.67
CA PRO A 39 13.41 34.10 8.80
C PRO A 39 14.82 34.51 8.37
N ARG A 40 15.83 33.69 8.70
CA ARG A 40 17.19 33.97 8.25
C ARG A 40 17.14 33.96 6.72
N ASP A 41 17.70 34.99 6.08
CA ASP A 41 17.87 35.06 4.63
C ASP A 41 18.93 34.04 4.20
N LEU A 42 18.54 32.76 4.28
CA LEU A 42 19.31 31.64 3.81
C LEU A 42 18.95 31.46 2.34
N PRO A 43 19.93 31.43 1.43
CA PRO A 43 19.64 31.12 0.04
C PRO A 43 18.99 29.74 -0.02
N SER A 44 17.73 29.70 -0.45
CA SER A 44 16.99 28.45 -0.62
C SER A 44 17.75 27.57 -1.61
N ARG A 45 18.30 26.46 -1.10
CA ARG A 45 19.04 25.49 -1.91
C ARG A 45 18.41 24.10 -1.78
N PRO A 46 17.28 23.85 -2.47
CA PRO A 46 16.54 22.58 -2.39
C PRO A 46 17.39 21.34 -2.73
N ARG A 47 18.50 21.52 -3.46
CA ARG A 47 19.47 20.45 -3.75
C ARG A 47 20.19 19.92 -2.49
N ARG A 48 20.20 20.64 -1.35
CA ARG A 48 20.75 20.15 -0.08
C ARG A 48 20.02 18.90 0.41
N ASN A 49 18.68 18.90 0.36
CA ASN A 49 17.83 17.78 0.77
C ASN A 49 17.93 16.57 -0.19
N ARG A 50 18.60 16.72 -1.35
CA ARG A 50 18.76 15.68 -2.37
C ARG A 50 20.19 15.13 -2.49
N ARG A 51 21.13 15.58 -1.64
CA ARG A 51 22.57 15.25 -1.75
C ARG A 51 22.90 13.80 -1.45
N SER A 52 22.28 13.20 -0.44
CA SER A 52 22.46 11.79 -0.10
C SER A 52 21.10 11.08 -0.02
N GLU A 53 21.14 9.75 -0.11
CA GLU A 53 19.94 8.92 0.05
C GLU A 53 19.31 9.08 1.44
N THR A 54 20.13 9.15 2.50
CA THR A 54 19.68 9.36 3.88
C THR A 54 18.87 10.65 4.03
N PHE A 55 19.31 11.76 3.43
CA PHE A 55 18.57 13.02 3.48
C PHE A 55 17.28 12.96 2.65
N ARG A 56 17.31 12.31 1.48
CA ARG A 56 16.10 12.10 0.66
C ARG A 56 15.07 11.24 1.37
N ALA A 57 15.50 10.21 2.10
CA ALA A 57 14.62 9.34 2.86
C ALA A 57 14.03 10.06 4.08
N ALA A 58 14.85 10.84 4.81
CA ALA A 58 14.39 11.58 6.00
C ALA A 58 13.40 12.71 5.68
N VAL A 59 13.50 13.32 4.49
CA VAL A 59 12.64 14.43 4.06
C VAL A 59 11.53 13.95 3.09
N ARG A 60 11.37 12.64 2.88
CA ARG A 60 10.31 12.10 2.01
C ARG A 60 8.95 12.33 2.66
N GLU A 61 8.06 13.01 1.94
CA GLU A 61 6.71 13.33 2.43
C GLU A 61 5.75 12.15 2.27
N ASN A 62 5.75 11.50 1.10
CA ASN A 62 4.80 10.44 0.78
C ASN A 62 5.48 9.08 0.63
N ILE A 63 4.86 8.06 1.23
CA ILE A 63 5.22 6.66 1.08
C ILE A 63 4.01 5.95 0.48
N VAL A 64 4.20 5.29 -0.66
CA VAL A 64 3.16 4.48 -1.30
C VAL A 64 3.46 3.01 -1.00
N SER A 65 2.47 2.31 -0.44
CA SER A 65 2.51 0.89 -0.14
C SER A 65 1.56 0.12 -1.07
N PRO A 66 1.71 -1.21 -1.24
CA PRO A 66 0.79 -2.01 -2.03
C PRO A 66 -0.68 -1.89 -1.62
N ALA A 67 -0.93 -1.64 -0.33
CA ALA A 67 -2.27 -1.42 0.22
C ALA A 67 -2.94 -0.13 -0.30
N ASN A 68 -2.18 0.80 -0.89
CA ASN A 68 -2.72 2.02 -1.50
C ASN A 68 -3.20 1.80 -2.93
N PHE A 69 -2.93 0.64 -3.55
CA PHE A 69 -3.38 0.37 -4.90
C PHE A 69 -4.78 -0.24 -4.94
N ILE A 70 -5.44 0.05 -6.05
CA ILE A 70 -6.74 -0.51 -6.39
C ILE A 70 -6.56 -1.23 -7.73
N LEU A 71 -6.95 -2.50 -7.78
CA LEU A 71 -6.86 -3.31 -8.99
C LEU A 71 -8.16 -3.17 -9.83
N PRO A 72 -8.11 -2.55 -11.01
CA PRO A 72 -9.24 -2.56 -11.94
C PRO A 72 -9.33 -3.91 -12.68
N ILE A 73 -10.53 -4.50 -12.71
CA ILE A 73 -10.82 -5.76 -13.40
C ILE A 73 -11.97 -5.56 -14.40
N PHE A 74 -11.75 -6.01 -15.63
CA PHE A 74 -12.75 -6.00 -16.69
C PHE A 74 -13.38 -7.38 -16.80
N VAL A 75 -14.71 -7.45 -16.69
CA VAL A 75 -15.44 -8.73 -16.70
C VAL A 75 -16.27 -8.85 -17.97
N HIS A 76 -16.33 -10.04 -18.57
CA HIS A 76 -17.22 -10.39 -19.67
C HIS A 76 -17.84 -11.80 -19.46
N GLU A 77 -18.90 -12.11 -20.22
CA GLU A 77 -19.64 -13.37 -20.06
C GLU A 77 -19.08 -14.54 -20.88
N ASP A 78 -18.42 -14.26 -22.02
CA ASP A 78 -18.02 -15.32 -22.95
C ASP A 78 -17.19 -16.43 -22.29
N SER A 79 -17.66 -17.68 -22.43
CA SER A 79 -17.03 -18.88 -21.87
C SER A 79 -15.74 -19.29 -22.59
N ALA A 80 -15.37 -18.59 -23.67
CA ALA A 80 -14.22 -18.93 -24.53
C ALA A 80 -12.85 -18.50 -23.95
N GLY A 81 -12.82 -17.91 -22.76
CA GLY A 81 -11.57 -17.55 -22.07
C GLY A 81 -11.26 -16.04 -22.12
N ASN A 82 -10.03 -15.68 -21.74
CA ASN A 82 -9.63 -14.29 -21.56
C ASN A 82 -9.49 -13.56 -22.90
N VAL A 83 -10.20 -12.45 -23.08
CA VAL A 83 -10.16 -11.65 -24.31
C VAL A 83 -9.21 -10.46 -24.13
N PRO A 84 -8.12 -10.36 -24.90
CA PRO A 84 -7.18 -9.25 -24.79
C PRO A 84 -7.82 -7.92 -25.22
N ILE A 85 -7.45 -6.84 -24.53
CA ILE A 85 -7.85 -5.47 -24.90
C ILE A 85 -6.75 -4.88 -25.79
N THR A 86 -7.06 -4.67 -27.08
CA THR A 86 -6.07 -4.20 -28.06
C THR A 86 -5.45 -2.84 -27.72
N SER A 87 -6.22 -1.93 -27.10
CA SER A 87 -5.75 -0.62 -26.66
C SER A 87 -4.94 -0.63 -25.37
N MET A 88 -4.97 -1.73 -24.60
CA MET A 88 -4.32 -1.86 -23.30
C MET A 88 -3.47 -3.15 -23.28
N PRO A 89 -2.22 -3.08 -23.77
CA PRO A 89 -1.34 -4.26 -23.83
C PRO A 89 -1.14 -4.87 -22.44
N GLY A 90 -1.23 -6.20 -22.36
CA GLY A 90 -1.09 -6.95 -21.10
C GLY A 90 -2.33 -6.99 -20.22
N ILE A 91 -3.43 -6.34 -20.63
CA ILE A 91 -4.70 -6.38 -19.91
C ILE A 91 -5.74 -7.19 -20.69
N ASN A 92 -6.37 -8.11 -19.99
CA ASN A 92 -7.40 -8.98 -20.54
C ASN A 92 -8.75 -8.69 -19.87
N ARG A 93 -9.82 -8.84 -20.64
CA ARG A 93 -11.16 -9.04 -20.09
C ARG A 93 -11.21 -10.47 -19.58
N LEU A 94 -11.62 -10.62 -18.33
CA LEU A 94 -11.71 -11.90 -17.66
C LEU A 94 -13.15 -12.40 -17.71
N SER A 95 -13.32 -13.67 -18.03
CA SER A 95 -14.60 -14.37 -17.84
C SER A 95 -14.87 -14.53 -16.34
N TYR A 96 -16.12 -14.42 -15.91
CA TYR A 96 -16.50 -14.62 -14.50
C TYR A 96 -16.19 -16.06 -14.03
N GLY A 97 -15.99 -16.24 -12.73
CA GLY A 97 -15.61 -17.54 -12.15
C GLY A 97 -14.11 -17.64 -11.82
N LYS A 98 -13.45 -18.70 -12.27
CA LYS A 98 -12.07 -19.06 -11.83
C LYS A 98 -11.03 -17.99 -12.18
N ASN A 99 -11.08 -17.42 -13.39
CA ASN A 99 -10.07 -16.46 -13.85
C ASN A 99 -10.06 -15.18 -13.01
N VAL A 100 -11.23 -14.71 -12.60
CA VAL A 100 -11.38 -13.54 -11.73
C VAL A 100 -10.85 -13.82 -10.32
N ILE A 101 -11.13 -15.02 -9.78
CA ILE A 101 -10.65 -15.43 -8.45
C ILE A 101 -9.12 -15.54 -8.45
N ASP A 102 -8.54 -16.21 -9.45
CA ASP A 102 -7.10 -16.40 -9.55
C ASP A 102 -6.36 -15.05 -9.62
N HIS A 103 -6.90 -14.08 -10.39
CA HIS A 103 -6.27 -12.77 -10.54
C HIS A 103 -6.33 -11.93 -9.25
N VAL A 104 -7.43 -12.03 -8.50
CA VAL A 104 -7.54 -11.36 -7.19
C VAL A 104 -6.68 -12.03 -6.13
N ALA A 105 -6.59 -13.36 -6.14
CA ALA A 105 -5.70 -14.09 -5.25
C ALA A 105 -4.23 -13.73 -5.49
N GLU A 106 -3.83 -13.61 -6.76
CA GLU A 106 -2.50 -13.13 -7.16
C GLU A 106 -2.26 -11.71 -6.64
N ALA A 107 -3.18 -10.79 -6.86
CA ALA A 107 -3.06 -9.41 -6.37
C ALA A 107 -2.98 -9.32 -4.84
N ARG A 108 -3.71 -10.21 -4.14
CA ARG A 108 -3.65 -10.32 -2.68
C ARG A 108 -2.26 -10.75 -2.21
N SER A 109 -1.61 -11.66 -2.93
CA SER A 109 -0.25 -12.11 -2.61
C SER A 109 0.78 -10.97 -2.62
N TYR A 110 0.55 -9.94 -3.44
CA TYR A 110 1.36 -8.72 -3.49
C TYR A 110 0.96 -7.66 -2.45
N GLY A 111 -0.09 -7.90 -1.64
CA GLY A 111 -0.57 -6.98 -0.61
C GLY A 111 -1.57 -5.93 -1.11
N VAL A 112 -2.15 -6.11 -2.29
CA VAL A 112 -3.24 -5.26 -2.79
C VAL A 112 -4.55 -5.72 -2.16
N ASN A 113 -5.28 -4.80 -1.51
CA ASN A 113 -6.49 -5.12 -0.74
C ASN A 113 -7.79 -4.76 -1.47
N SER A 114 -7.70 -3.87 -2.47
CA SER A 114 -8.86 -3.21 -3.08
C SER A 114 -8.99 -3.59 -4.54
N VAL A 115 -10.22 -3.95 -4.95
CA VAL A 115 -10.55 -4.33 -6.33
C VAL A 115 -11.72 -3.49 -6.84
N VAL A 116 -11.64 -3.05 -8.11
CA VAL A 116 -12.70 -2.34 -8.83
C VAL A 116 -13.15 -3.13 -10.05
N VAL A 117 -14.45 -3.14 -10.32
CA VAL A 117 -15.07 -4.00 -11.33
C VAL A 117 -15.71 -3.16 -12.44
N PHE A 118 -15.49 -3.58 -13.69
CA PHE A 118 -16.02 -2.94 -14.89
C PHE A 118 -16.77 -3.94 -15.79
N PRO A 119 -18.08 -4.14 -15.57
CA PRO A 119 -18.96 -4.95 -16.42
C PRO A 119 -19.74 -4.15 -17.49
N LYS A 120 -19.81 -2.80 -17.42
CA LYS A 120 -20.70 -1.98 -18.27
C LYS A 120 -20.54 -2.19 -19.78
N ALA A 121 -19.32 -2.37 -20.26
CA ALA A 121 -19.06 -2.42 -21.71
C ALA A 121 -19.74 -3.62 -22.39
N ALA A 122 -19.98 -4.70 -21.65
CA ALA A 122 -20.73 -5.86 -22.12
C ALA A 122 -22.23 -5.69 -21.90
N ALA A 123 -22.64 -5.12 -20.75
CA ALA A 123 -24.03 -4.85 -20.43
C ALA A 123 -24.69 -3.85 -21.41
N GLU A 124 -24.02 -2.75 -21.75
CA GLU A 124 -24.53 -1.73 -22.69
C GLU A 124 -24.74 -2.27 -24.11
N ARG A 125 -24.09 -3.38 -24.47
CA ARG A 125 -24.26 -4.06 -25.77
C ARG A 125 -25.31 -5.16 -25.74
N GLY A 126 -25.95 -5.39 -24.59
CA GLY A 126 -26.93 -6.47 -24.39
C GLY A 126 -26.31 -7.86 -24.41
N TRP A 127 -24.99 -7.97 -24.27
CA TRP A 127 -24.26 -9.24 -24.30
C TRP A 127 -24.22 -9.94 -22.96
N MET A 128 -24.74 -9.30 -21.90
CA MET A 128 -24.67 -9.82 -20.55
C MET A 128 -25.82 -9.36 -19.66
N ASN A 129 -26.29 -10.24 -18.79
CA ASN A 129 -27.23 -9.87 -17.72
C ASN A 129 -26.49 -9.11 -16.61
N GLU A 130 -26.65 -7.79 -16.60
CA GLU A 130 -25.90 -6.89 -15.72
C GLU A 130 -26.05 -7.23 -14.24
N LYS A 131 -27.27 -7.52 -13.79
CA LYS A 131 -27.58 -7.81 -12.38
C LYS A 131 -26.87 -9.07 -11.89
N GLU A 132 -27.00 -10.16 -12.63
CA GLU A 132 -26.43 -11.45 -12.27
C GLU A 132 -24.90 -11.40 -12.33
N ALA A 133 -24.33 -10.82 -13.39
CA ALA A 133 -22.90 -10.72 -13.54
C ALA A 133 -22.23 -9.89 -12.44
N VAL A 134 -22.84 -8.77 -12.05
CA VAL A 134 -22.30 -7.91 -10.97
C VAL A 134 -22.33 -8.66 -9.64
N LEU A 135 -23.45 -9.29 -9.29
CA LEU A 135 -23.60 -10.00 -8.01
C LEU A 135 -22.68 -11.23 -7.92
N GLU A 136 -22.54 -11.98 -9.01
CA GLU A 136 -21.64 -13.13 -9.06
C GLU A 136 -20.18 -12.68 -8.94
N ALA A 137 -19.77 -11.64 -9.69
CA ALA A 137 -18.42 -11.09 -9.60
C ALA A 137 -18.10 -10.62 -8.17
N MET A 138 -19.00 -9.87 -7.53
CA MET A 138 -18.85 -9.43 -6.13
C MET A 138 -18.69 -10.61 -5.17
N THR A 139 -19.46 -11.67 -5.39
CA THR A 139 -19.37 -12.90 -4.59
C THR A 139 -18.04 -13.61 -4.81
N CYS A 140 -17.57 -13.73 -6.05
CA CYS A 140 -16.24 -14.27 -6.37
C CYS A 140 -15.12 -13.50 -5.65
N PHE A 141 -15.19 -12.17 -5.60
CA PHE A 141 -14.17 -11.36 -4.92
C PHE A 141 -14.15 -11.58 -3.41
N ARG A 142 -15.33 -11.64 -2.79
CA ARG A 142 -15.41 -11.94 -1.36
C ARG A 142 -14.82 -13.32 -1.05
N ARG A 143 -15.03 -14.30 -1.94
CA ARG A 143 -14.45 -15.65 -1.83
C ARG A 143 -12.94 -15.68 -2.09
N ALA A 144 -12.45 -14.83 -2.99
CA ALA A 144 -11.02 -14.68 -3.29
C ALA A 144 -10.23 -13.95 -2.19
N GLY A 145 -10.91 -13.40 -1.18
CA GLY A 145 -10.28 -12.73 -0.04
C GLY A 145 -10.08 -11.22 -0.23
N ALA A 146 -10.88 -10.57 -1.09
CA ALA A 146 -10.90 -9.11 -1.16
C ALA A 146 -11.49 -8.52 0.13
N ASP A 147 -10.74 -7.61 0.76
CA ASP A 147 -11.18 -6.90 1.96
C ASP A 147 -12.16 -5.77 1.61
N ILE A 148 -11.87 -5.03 0.53
CA ILE A 148 -12.70 -3.91 0.05
C ILE A 148 -13.00 -4.10 -1.44
N ILE A 149 -14.30 -4.08 -1.77
CA ILE A 149 -14.80 -4.13 -3.14
C ILE A 149 -15.37 -2.74 -3.47
N LEU A 150 -14.74 -2.03 -4.40
CA LEU A 150 -15.17 -0.70 -4.84
C LEU A 150 -15.84 -0.82 -6.20
N THR A 151 -17.14 -0.52 -6.29
CA THR A 151 -17.85 -0.56 -7.57
C THR A 151 -18.80 0.63 -7.71
N TYR A 152 -19.00 1.09 -8.95
CA TYR A 152 -20.04 2.07 -9.23
C TYR A 152 -21.45 1.47 -9.14
N TYR A 153 -21.57 0.14 -9.08
CA TYR A 153 -22.83 -0.58 -8.86
C TYR A 153 -23.30 -0.60 -7.42
N SER A 154 -22.52 -0.08 -6.46
CA SER A 154 -22.83 -0.23 -5.04
C SER A 154 -24.29 0.15 -4.70
N ILE A 155 -24.81 1.23 -5.29
CA ILE A 155 -26.20 1.67 -5.10
C ILE A 155 -27.19 0.70 -5.74
N GLN A 156 -26.93 0.25 -6.97
CA GLN A 156 -27.81 -0.68 -7.70
C GLN A 156 -27.80 -2.07 -7.07
N ALA A 157 -26.63 -2.59 -6.71
CA ALA A 157 -26.47 -3.84 -5.98
C ALA A 157 -27.22 -3.83 -4.64
N SER A 158 -27.16 -2.71 -3.90
CA SER A 158 -27.95 -2.56 -2.67
C SER A 158 -29.45 -2.67 -2.92
N LYS A 159 -29.97 -2.03 -3.98
CA LYS A 159 -31.40 -2.11 -4.36
C LYS A 159 -31.79 -3.52 -4.78
N TRP A 160 -30.96 -4.17 -5.58
CA TRP A 160 -31.18 -5.55 -6.03
C TRP A 160 -31.21 -6.54 -4.87
N LEU A 161 -30.35 -6.36 -3.87
CA LEU A 161 -30.34 -7.18 -2.64
C LEU A 161 -31.53 -6.90 -1.73
N ALA A 162 -32.07 -5.67 -1.76
CA ALA A 162 -33.30 -5.30 -1.06
C ALA A 162 -34.59 -5.82 -1.74
N GLY A 163 -34.47 -6.46 -2.91
CA GLY A 163 -35.62 -6.98 -3.67
C GLY A 163 -36.31 -5.93 -4.53
N GLU A 164 -35.74 -4.73 -4.66
CA GLU A 164 -36.23 -3.69 -5.57
C GLU A 164 -35.85 -4.03 -7.02
N LYS A 165 -36.79 -3.78 -7.95
CA LYS A 165 -36.59 -3.98 -9.40
C LYS A 165 -35.84 -2.82 -10.03
#